data_AF-A0A6I9Y5N0-F1
#
_entry.id   AF-A0A6I9Y5N0-F1
#
_cell.length_a   1.000
_cell.length_b   1.000
_cell.length_c   1.000
_cell.angle_alpha   90.00
_cell.angle_beta   90.00
_cell.angle_gamma   90.00
#
_symmetry.space_group_name_H-M   'P 1'
#
loop_
_entity.id
_entity.type
_entity.pdbx_description
1 polymer ?
#
loop_
_entity_poly.entity_id
_entity_poly.type
_entity_poly.pdbx_seq_one_letter_code
_entity_poly.pdbx_strand_id
1 'polypeptide(L)'
;MHVVSVGNQLGTKTAAVLSRMDEPVGVRVGNSLEVLEALQCLEGGGPGDLRELVTTLGGILLWQIGRVGSVPAGATRIGQALDSGAALRTFQAMLQAQGVAAEVSRLLCEGTEEQRLQVLKVATTQEELQAPEEGTVQQIQALPIAQVLHALGAGRTQEGQRINPRVGAELLVSTGKRVAKGAPWIRIHYDTPRLSQTHRETLQKALILGAGEPFTPPSKVVKILLPTEESVSGTRGS
;
A
#
# COMPACT_ATOMS: atom_id res chain seq x y z
N MET A 1 6.78 -14.25 16.45
CA MET A 1 7.72 -15.39 16.58
C MET A 1 7.08 -16.73 16.22
N HIS A 2 5.82 -17.00 16.57
CA HIS A 2 5.18 -18.30 16.32
C HIS A 2 5.04 -18.68 14.83
N VAL A 3 4.62 -17.76 13.95
CA VAL A 3 4.43 -18.05 12.50
C VAL A 3 5.74 -18.49 11.83
N VAL A 4 6.86 -17.84 12.16
CA VAL A 4 8.19 -18.21 11.64
C VAL A 4 8.57 -19.60 12.11
N SER A 5 8.44 -19.88 13.41
CA SER A 5 8.78 -21.19 13.98
C SER A 5 7.95 -22.31 13.37
N VAL A 6 6.61 -22.19 13.37
CA VAL A 6 5.69 -23.20 12.84
C VAL A 6 5.90 -23.41 11.34
N GLY A 7 6.06 -22.34 10.56
CA GLY A 7 6.29 -22.47 9.12
C GLY A 7 7.53 -23.29 8.79
N ASN A 8 8.65 -23.03 9.49
CA ASN A 8 9.88 -23.79 9.29
C ASN A 8 9.78 -25.23 9.81
N GLN A 9 9.05 -25.47 10.91
CA GLN A 9 8.74 -26.82 11.38
C GLN A 9 7.91 -27.63 10.36
N LEU A 10 7.04 -26.96 9.61
CA LEU A 10 6.26 -27.55 8.51
C LEU A 10 7.04 -27.63 7.19
N GLY A 11 8.36 -27.38 7.20
CA GLY A 11 9.23 -27.49 6.03
C GLY A 11 9.16 -26.30 5.05
N THR A 12 8.46 -25.22 5.41
CA THR A 12 8.40 -24.00 4.60
C THR A 12 9.40 -22.97 5.12
N LYS A 13 10.33 -22.51 4.28
CA LYS A 13 11.27 -21.44 4.63
C LYS A 13 10.51 -20.15 4.89
N THR A 14 10.28 -19.83 6.16
CA THR A 14 9.44 -18.71 6.57
C THR A 14 10.27 -17.64 7.26
N ALA A 15 10.05 -16.39 6.89
CA ALA A 15 10.54 -15.19 7.56
C ALA A 15 9.36 -14.24 7.81
N ALA A 16 9.51 -13.30 8.72
CA ALA A 16 8.50 -12.28 8.98
C ALA A 16 9.11 -10.88 9.01
N VAL A 17 8.37 -9.90 8.53
CA VAL A 17 8.72 -8.49 8.64
C VAL A 17 7.71 -7.83 9.58
N LEU A 18 8.20 -7.22 10.65
CA LEU A 18 7.40 -6.33 11.48
C LEU A 18 7.41 -4.96 10.81
N SER A 19 6.26 -4.54 10.27
CA SER A 19 6.10 -3.24 9.63
C SER A 19 5.20 -2.30 10.44
N ARG A 20 5.45 -0.99 10.35
CA ARG A 20 4.58 0.07 10.88
C ARG A 20 3.37 0.23 9.97
N MET A 21 2.17 0.14 10.53
CA MET A 21 0.88 0.23 9.82
C MET A 21 -0.10 1.17 10.53
N ASP A 22 0.42 2.04 11.41
CA ASP A 22 -0.32 3.08 12.10
C ASP A 22 -0.79 4.20 11.15
N GLU A 23 -0.11 4.33 10.02
CA GLU A 23 -0.49 5.17 8.89
C GLU A 23 -0.71 4.32 7.63
N PRO A 24 -1.49 4.81 6.65
CA PRO A 24 -1.57 4.18 5.35
C PRO A 24 -0.18 3.93 4.75
N VAL A 25 -0.05 2.82 4.03
CA VAL A 25 1.10 2.58 3.15
C VAL A 25 0.78 3.28 1.84
N GLY A 26 1.71 4.11 1.38
CA GLY A 26 1.50 4.96 0.23
C GLY A 26 0.53 6.12 0.48
N VAL A 27 -0.07 6.63 -0.59
CA VAL A 27 -0.95 7.80 -0.57
C VAL A 27 -2.37 7.49 -1.03
N ARG A 28 -2.66 6.27 -1.49
CA ARG A 28 -3.98 5.86 -1.96
C ARG A 28 -4.53 4.71 -1.14
N VAL A 29 -5.78 4.84 -0.69
CA VAL A 29 -6.49 3.84 0.11
C VAL A 29 -7.80 3.47 -0.56
N GLY A 30 -8.08 2.18 -0.71
CA GLY A 30 -9.30 1.68 -1.36
C GLY A 30 -8.97 0.62 -2.41
N ASN A 31 -9.91 0.27 -3.28
CA ASN A 31 -9.66 -0.83 -4.22
C ASN A 31 -9.02 -0.31 -5.52
N SER A 32 -9.75 0.53 -6.25
CA SER A 32 -9.29 1.05 -7.55
C SER A 32 -8.08 1.98 -7.42
N LEU A 33 -8.06 2.81 -6.37
CA LEU A 33 -6.97 3.75 -6.13
C LEU A 33 -5.66 3.03 -5.77
N GLU A 34 -5.72 1.93 -5.00
CA GLU A 34 -4.53 1.12 -4.70
C GLU A 34 -3.98 0.41 -5.94
N VAL A 35 -4.84 0.00 -6.88
CA VAL A 35 -4.37 -0.54 -8.18
C VAL A 35 -3.62 0.54 -8.98
N LEU A 36 -4.09 1.79 -8.98
CA LEU A 36 -3.37 2.89 -9.63
C LEU A 36 -2.00 3.14 -9.00
N GLU A 37 -1.91 3.13 -7.67
CA GLU A 37 -0.64 3.31 -6.96
C GLU A 37 0.32 2.13 -7.17
N ALA A 38 -0.21 0.91 -7.19
CA ALA A 38 0.57 -0.28 -7.51
C ALA A 38 1.15 -0.21 -8.94
N LEU A 39 0.38 0.26 -9.92
CA LEU A 39 0.86 0.50 -11.28
C LEU A 39 2.01 1.53 -11.29
N GLN A 40 1.88 2.64 -10.57
CA GLN A 40 2.97 3.63 -10.44
C GLN A 40 4.24 3.01 -9.84
N CYS A 41 4.11 2.13 -8.84
CA CYS A 41 5.24 1.40 -8.27
C CYS A 41 5.87 0.42 -9.26
N LEU A 42 5.05 -0.31 -10.04
CA LEU A 42 5.50 -1.24 -11.09
C LEU A 42 6.21 -0.54 -12.25
N GLU A 43 5.95 0.76 -12.45
CA GLU A 43 6.64 1.65 -13.40
C GLU A 43 7.95 2.22 -12.86
N GLY A 44 8.35 1.83 -11.65
CA GLY A 44 9.56 2.31 -10.97
C GLY A 44 9.35 3.57 -10.11
N GLY A 45 8.15 4.16 -10.13
CA GLY A 45 7.76 5.31 -9.32
C GLY A 45 7.05 4.93 -8.02
N GLY A 46 5.98 5.67 -7.71
CA GLY A 46 5.13 5.45 -6.54
C GLY A 46 5.72 5.95 -5.20
N PRO A 47 4.97 5.81 -4.10
CA PRO A 47 5.41 6.22 -2.78
C PRO A 47 6.64 5.44 -2.29
N GLY A 48 7.57 6.14 -1.64
CA GLY A 48 8.83 5.55 -1.19
C GLY A 48 8.66 4.45 -0.14
N ASP A 49 7.64 4.55 0.69
CA ASP A 49 7.32 3.58 1.74
C ASP A 49 6.71 2.29 1.17
N LEU A 50 5.84 2.39 0.16
CA LEU A 50 5.37 1.25 -0.62
C LEU A 50 6.55 0.52 -1.28
N ARG A 51 7.44 1.27 -1.94
CA ARG A 51 8.62 0.71 -2.62
C ARG A 51 9.58 0.05 -1.62
N GLU A 52 9.78 0.64 -0.44
CA GLU A 52 10.58 0.06 0.64
C GLU A 52 10.06 -1.33 1.04
N LEU A 53 8.75 -1.46 1.27
CA LEU A 53 8.14 -2.73 1.64
C LEU A 53 8.23 -3.77 0.52
N VAL A 54 7.94 -3.39 -0.73
CA VAL A 54 8.02 -4.28 -1.90
C VAL A 54 9.43 -4.82 -2.08
N THR A 55 10.44 -3.95 -2.05
CA THR A 55 11.84 -4.35 -2.24
C THR A 55 12.36 -5.17 -1.06
N THR A 56 11.97 -4.84 0.17
CA THR A 56 12.35 -5.62 1.37
C THR A 56 11.76 -7.03 1.34
N LEU A 57 10.44 -7.15 1.14
CA LEU A 57 9.75 -8.45 1.13
C LEU A 57 10.23 -9.33 -0.03
N GLY A 58 10.32 -8.77 -1.24
CA GLY A 58 10.83 -9.49 -2.40
C GLY A 58 12.31 -9.88 -2.24
N GLY A 59 13.12 -9.03 -1.61
CA GLY A 59 14.52 -9.32 -1.33
C GLY A 59 14.71 -10.49 -0.37
N ILE A 60 13.90 -10.56 0.68
CA ILE A 60 13.86 -11.70 1.60
C ILE A 60 13.49 -12.97 0.85
N LEU A 61 12.44 -12.94 0.03
CA LEU A 61 12.01 -14.10 -0.76
C LEU A 61 13.12 -14.60 -1.67
N LEU A 62 13.75 -13.73 -2.46
CA LEU A 62 14.84 -14.09 -3.36
C LEU A 62 16.03 -14.72 -2.62
N TRP A 63 16.36 -14.21 -1.44
CA TRP A 63 17.41 -14.76 -0.59
C TRP A 63 17.03 -16.15 -0.06
N GLN A 64 15.80 -16.33 0.45
CA GLN A 64 15.34 -17.62 0.99
C GLN A 64 15.36 -18.76 -0.05
N ILE A 65 15.06 -18.43 -1.32
CA ILE A 65 15.10 -19.38 -2.43
C ILE A 65 16.48 -19.49 -3.09
N GLY A 66 17.53 -18.89 -2.53
CA GLY A 66 18.92 -19.02 -2.98
C GLY A 66 19.22 -18.34 -4.32
N ARG A 67 18.43 -17.34 -4.72
CA ARG A 67 18.64 -16.59 -5.99
C ARG A 67 19.61 -15.41 -5.85
N VAL A 68 19.95 -15.05 -4.62
CA VAL A 68 20.89 -13.96 -4.26
C VAL A 68 21.61 -14.33 -2.97
N GLY A 69 22.80 -13.76 -2.76
CA GLY A 69 23.63 -14.03 -1.58
C GLY A 69 23.19 -13.32 -0.29
N SER A 70 22.32 -12.29 -0.39
CA SER A 70 21.87 -11.52 0.77
C SER A 70 20.52 -10.83 0.52
N VAL A 71 19.83 -10.45 1.60
CA VAL A 71 18.57 -9.68 1.52
C VAL A 71 18.77 -8.33 0.80
N PRO A 72 19.83 -7.53 1.07
CA PRO A 72 20.07 -6.28 0.32
C PRO A 72 20.30 -6.49 -1.19
N ALA A 73 21.00 -7.57 -1.57
CA ALA A 73 21.18 -7.91 -2.98
C ALA A 73 19.84 -8.29 -3.64
N GLY A 74 18.97 -8.99 -2.90
CA GLY A 74 17.60 -9.28 -3.32
C GLY A 74 16.77 -8.01 -3.51
N ALA A 75 16.78 -7.11 -2.54
CA ALA A 75 16.05 -5.84 -2.60
C ALA A 75 16.48 -5.00 -3.80
N THR A 76 17.79 -4.94 -4.06
CA THR A 76 18.35 -4.27 -5.26
C THR A 76 17.82 -4.89 -6.55
N ARG A 77 17.79 -6.23 -6.63
CA ARG A 77 17.27 -6.95 -7.81
C ARG A 77 15.77 -6.74 -8.03
N ILE A 78 14.98 -6.63 -6.95
CA ILE A 78 13.56 -6.27 -7.04
C ILE A 78 13.40 -4.83 -7.54
N GLY A 79 14.19 -3.88 -7.00
CA GLY A 79 14.20 -2.49 -7.47
C GLY A 79 14.48 -2.40 -8.97
N GLN A 80 15.50 -3.11 -9.46
CA GLN A 80 15.81 -3.17 -10.89
C GLN A 80 14.66 -3.73 -11.74
N ALA A 81 13.89 -4.69 -11.22
CA ALA A 81 12.73 -5.25 -11.94
C ALA A 81 11.59 -4.23 -12.05
N LEU A 82 11.39 -3.38 -11.04
CA LEU A 82 10.46 -2.25 -11.09
C LEU A 82 10.96 -1.22 -12.11
N ASP A 83 12.21 -0.78 -11.99
CA ASP A 83 12.77 0.33 -12.78
C ASP A 83 12.93 -0.02 -14.28
N SER A 84 13.10 -1.30 -14.62
CA SER A 84 13.19 -1.77 -16.01
C SER A 84 11.83 -2.08 -16.67
N GLY A 85 10.73 -1.91 -15.94
CA GLY A 85 9.38 -2.29 -16.37
C GLY A 85 9.17 -3.81 -16.50
N ALA A 86 10.11 -4.64 -16.05
CA ALA A 86 9.97 -6.10 -16.09
C ALA A 86 8.83 -6.58 -15.18
N ALA A 87 8.67 -5.94 -14.02
CA ALA A 87 7.57 -6.19 -13.10
C ALA A 87 6.22 -5.85 -13.75
N LEU A 88 6.12 -4.69 -14.41
CA LEU A 88 4.91 -4.25 -15.12
C LEU A 88 4.50 -5.21 -16.26
N ARG A 89 5.47 -5.66 -17.08
CA ARG A 89 5.20 -6.67 -18.13
C ARG A 89 4.70 -7.98 -17.56
N THR A 90 5.27 -8.40 -16.42
CA THR A 90 4.83 -9.62 -15.72
C THR A 90 3.40 -9.45 -15.17
N PHE A 91 3.08 -8.27 -14.62
CA PHE A 91 1.74 -7.94 -14.16
C PHE A 91 0.72 -7.95 -15.31
N GLN A 92 1.04 -7.35 -16.46
CA GLN A 92 0.19 -7.37 -17.65
C GLN A 92 -0.11 -8.82 -18.12
N ALA A 93 0.92 -9.66 -18.18
CA ALA A 93 0.77 -11.07 -18.53
C ALA A 93 -0.10 -11.82 -17.49
N MET A 94 0.07 -11.52 -16.21
CA MET A 94 -0.75 -12.08 -15.12
C MET A 94 -2.23 -11.67 -15.25
N LEU A 95 -2.53 -10.42 -15.61
CA LEU A 95 -3.90 -9.96 -15.83
C LEU A 95 -4.56 -10.75 -16.97
N GLN A 96 -3.88 -10.91 -18.10
CA GLN A 96 -4.39 -11.64 -19.26
C GLN A 96 -4.60 -13.13 -18.93
N ALA A 97 -3.67 -13.74 -18.20
CA ALA A 97 -3.78 -15.13 -17.75
C ALA A 97 -4.99 -15.37 -16.82
N GLN A 98 -5.48 -14.33 -16.14
CA GLN A 98 -6.67 -14.38 -15.29
C GLN A 98 -7.95 -13.92 -16.00
N GLY A 99 -7.92 -13.74 -17.32
CA GLY A 99 -9.11 -13.45 -18.12
C GLY A 99 -9.42 -11.96 -18.31
N VAL A 100 -8.51 -11.05 -17.92
CA VAL A 100 -8.65 -9.63 -18.30
C VAL A 100 -8.43 -9.48 -19.80
N ALA A 101 -9.35 -8.82 -20.49
CA ALA A 101 -9.25 -8.57 -21.92
C ALA A 101 -7.93 -7.86 -22.27
N ALA A 102 -7.28 -8.25 -23.37
CA ALA A 102 -5.97 -7.73 -23.76
C ALA A 102 -5.95 -6.19 -23.86
N GLU A 103 -7.01 -5.61 -24.42
CA GLU A 103 -7.17 -4.14 -24.51
C GLU A 103 -7.17 -3.47 -23.13
N VAL A 104 -7.92 -4.06 -22.17
CA VAL A 104 -8.02 -3.56 -20.80
C VAL A 104 -6.67 -3.65 -20.09
N SER A 105 -5.95 -4.77 -20.23
CA SER A 105 -4.61 -4.91 -19.66
C SER A 105 -3.61 -3.90 -20.24
N ARG A 106 -3.73 -3.58 -21.53
CA ARG A 106 -2.88 -2.59 -22.20
C ARG A 106 -3.17 -1.18 -21.67
N LEU A 107 -4.45 -0.80 -21.57
CA LEU A 107 -4.84 0.48 -21.00
C LEU A 107 -4.38 0.64 -19.55
N LEU A 108 -4.42 -0.43 -18.74
CA LEU A 108 -3.93 -0.38 -17.36
C LEU A 108 -2.41 -0.21 -17.29
N CYS A 109 -1.65 -0.96 -18.08
CA CYS A 109 -0.19 -1.01 -17.96
C CYS A 109 0.54 0.04 -18.79
N GLU A 110 -0.03 0.52 -19.90
CA GLU A 110 0.61 1.42 -20.85
C GLU A 110 -0.16 2.73 -21.03
N GLY A 111 -1.39 2.81 -20.52
CA GLY A 111 -2.24 3.99 -20.67
C GLY A 111 -1.90 5.11 -19.70
N THR A 112 -2.42 6.31 -20.01
CA THR A 112 -2.37 7.49 -19.14
C THR A 112 -3.21 7.31 -17.87
N GLU A 113 -3.04 8.19 -16.90
CA GLU A 113 -3.85 8.15 -15.67
C GLU A 113 -5.35 8.27 -15.96
N GLU A 114 -5.78 9.16 -16.87
CA GLU A 114 -7.17 9.20 -17.35
C GLU A 114 -7.66 7.86 -17.90
N GLN A 115 -6.85 7.20 -18.73
CA GLN A 115 -7.23 5.91 -19.33
C GLN A 115 -7.37 4.82 -18.26
N ARG A 116 -6.47 4.79 -17.28
CA ARG A 116 -6.54 3.86 -16.14
C ARG A 116 -7.79 4.13 -15.30
N LEU A 117 -8.10 5.39 -15.03
CA LEU A 117 -9.29 5.80 -14.27
C LEU A 117 -10.59 5.38 -14.96
N GLN A 118 -10.66 5.46 -16.29
CA GLN A 118 -11.81 4.99 -17.06
C GLN A 118 -12.02 3.47 -16.93
N VAL A 119 -10.94 2.70 -16.92
CA VAL A 119 -10.99 1.24 -16.75
C VAL A 119 -11.35 0.83 -15.33
N LEU A 120 -10.71 1.44 -14.34
CA LEU A 120 -10.89 1.11 -12.92
C LEU A 120 -12.18 1.70 -12.33
N LYS A 121 -12.77 2.69 -13.03
CA LYS A 121 -14.04 3.34 -12.68
C LYS A 121 -14.03 3.96 -11.29
N VAL A 122 -13.09 4.83 -10.97
CA VAL A 122 -13.12 5.57 -9.69
C VAL A 122 -14.42 6.39 -9.55
N ALA A 123 -14.85 6.65 -8.32
CA ALA A 123 -16.06 7.43 -8.07
C ALA A 123 -15.89 8.87 -8.59
N THR A 124 -16.93 9.40 -9.22
CA THR A 124 -16.91 10.73 -9.85
C THR A 124 -17.11 11.85 -8.85
N THR A 125 -17.81 11.59 -7.75
CA THR A 125 -17.96 12.56 -6.66
C THR A 125 -16.71 12.51 -5.80
N GLN A 126 -16.11 13.69 -5.61
CA GLN A 126 -14.89 13.87 -4.82
C GLN A 126 -15.12 15.01 -3.83
N GLU A 127 -14.64 14.84 -2.61
CA GLU A 127 -14.64 15.91 -1.60
C GLU A 127 -13.26 15.97 -0.94
N GLU A 128 -12.68 17.16 -0.92
CA GLU A 128 -11.42 17.42 -0.23
C GLU A 128 -11.69 17.96 1.17
N LEU A 129 -10.99 17.41 2.17
CA LEU A 129 -10.99 17.97 3.51
C LEU A 129 -9.75 18.83 3.72
N GLN A 130 -9.96 19.98 4.33
CA GLN A 130 -8.94 20.99 4.57
C GLN A 130 -8.30 20.83 5.94
N ALA A 131 -7.01 21.16 6.04
CA ALA A 131 -6.32 21.21 7.32
C ALA A 131 -6.94 22.31 8.21
N PRO A 132 -7.38 21.99 9.44
CA PRO A 132 -8.10 22.93 10.31
C PRO A 132 -7.19 24.05 10.84
N GLU A 133 -5.90 23.77 10.90
CA GLU A 133 -4.84 24.66 11.36
C GLU A 133 -3.56 24.43 10.55
N GLU A 134 -2.61 25.32 10.69
CA GLU A 134 -1.27 25.13 10.15
C GLU A 134 -0.42 24.29 11.10
N GLY A 135 0.53 23.54 10.56
CA GLY A 135 1.47 22.77 11.37
C GLY A 135 2.24 21.74 10.56
N THR A 136 3.07 20.97 11.25
CA THR A 136 3.76 19.81 10.66
C THR A 136 2.91 18.57 10.89
N VAL A 137 2.64 17.82 9.82
CA VAL A 137 1.91 16.55 9.86
C VAL A 137 2.72 15.55 10.67
N GLN A 138 2.29 15.29 11.91
CA GLN A 138 2.95 14.35 12.81
C GLN A 138 2.55 12.91 12.49
N GLN A 139 1.28 12.71 12.11
CA GLN A 139 0.75 11.40 11.78
C GLN A 139 -0.54 11.53 10.96
N ILE A 140 -0.78 10.54 10.10
CA ILE A 140 -2.07 10.32 9.44
C ILE A 140 -2.59 8.95 9.89
N GLN A 141 -3.56 8.91 10.80
CA GLN A 141 -4.04 7.65 11.36
C GLN A 141 -4.81 6.82 10.31
N ALA A 142 -4.39 5.57 10.10
CA ALA A 142 -5.01 4.68 9.11
C ALA A 142 -6.44 4.26 9.50
N LEU A 143 -6.68 3.99 10.78
CA LEU A 143 -7.92 3.38 11.26
C LEU A 143 -9.17 4.24 11.01
N PRO A 144 -9.19 5.55 11.34
CA PRO A 144 -10.36 6.39 11.06
C PRO A 144 -10.67 6.48 9.55
N ILE A 145 -9.65 6.54 8.70
CA ILE A 145 -9.80 6.53 7.23
C ILE A 145 -10.45 5.22 6.79
N ALA A 146 -9.90 4.09 7.23
CA ALA A 146 -10.42 2.76 6.89
C ALA A 146 -11.89 2.59 7.34
N GLN A 147 -12.24 3.06 8.53
CA GLN A 147 -13.62 3.01 9.05
C GLN A 147 -14.60 3.79 8.17
N VAL A 148 -14.22 4.99 7.75
CA VAL A 148 -15.09 5.82 6.89
C VAL A 148 -15.21 5.23 5.50
N LEU A 149 -14.11 4.79 4.88
CA LEU A 149 -14.16 4.13 3.57
C LEU A 149 -14.98 2.84 3.62
N HIS A 150 -14.89 2.08 4.71
CA HIS A 150 -15.71 0.90 4.94
C HIS A 150 -17.20 1.24 5.02
N ALA A 151 -17.56 2.28 5.78
CA ALA A 151 -18.95 2.76 5.87
C ALA A 151 -19.49 3.27 4.52
N LEU A 152 -18.61 3.78 3.66
CA LEU A 152 -18.93 4.21 2.29
C LEU A 152 -18.99 3.04 1.28
N GLY A 153 -18.68 1.81 1.70
CA GLY A 153 -18.81 0.60 0.89
C GLY A 153 -17.50 0.06 0.29
N ALA A 154 -16.32 0.58 0.68
CA ALA A 154 -15.04 0.05 0.21
C ALA A 154 -14.66 -1.32 0.80
N GLY A 155 -15.42 -1.82 1.79
CA GLY A 155 -15.23 -3.12 2.42
C GLY A 155 -16.55 -3.87 2.66
N ARG A 156 -16.45 -5.06 3.26
CA ARG A 156 -17.61 -5.92 3.58
C ARG A 156 -17.89 -5.89 5.08
N THR A 157 -19.11 -5.55 5.47
CA THR A 157 -19.61 -5.74 6.84
C THR A 157 -20.11 -7.16 7.08
N GLN A 158 -20.47 -7.89 6.02
CA GLN A 158 -20.99 -9.25 6.08
C GLN A 158 -20.57 -10.07 4.84
N GLU A 159 -20.59 -11.39 4.99
CA GLU A 159 -20.28 -12.32 3.90
C GLU A 159 -21.24 -12.12 2.70
N GLY A 160 -20.71 -12.22 1.49
CA GLY A 160 -21.49 -12.05 0.25
C GLY A 160 -21.83 -10.60 -0.14
N GLN A 161 -21.55 -9.60 0.72
CA GLN A 161 -21.76 -8.19 0.36
C GLN A 161 -20.86 -7.77 -0.81
N ARG A 162 -21.45 -7.08 -1.80
CA ARG A 162 -20.70 -6.45 -2.89
C ARG A 162 -19.92 -5.25 -2.35
N ILE A 163 -18.63 -5.23 -2.66
CA ILE A 163 -17.75 -4.09 -2.41
C ILE A 163 -17.97 -3.06 -3.52
N ASN A 164 -17.95 -1.77 -3.17
CA ASN A 164 -17.83 -0.70 -4.13
C ASN A 164 -16.34 -0.38 -4.35
N PRO A 165 -15.71 -0.84 -5.44
CA PRO A 165 -14.28 -0.64 -5.66
C PRO A 165 -13.93 0.80 -6.03
N ARG A 166 -14.94 1.63 -6.31
CA ARG A 166 -14.81 3.02 -6.77
C ARG A 166 -14.55 3.99 -5.62
N VAL A 167 -14.91 3.57 -4.40
CA VAL A 167 -14.72 4.32 -3.16
C VAL A 167 -13.27 4.21 -2.70
N GLY A 168 -12.72 5.32 -2.24
CA GLY A 168 -11.36 5.38 -1.71
C GLY A 168 -10.97 6.77 -1.25
N ALA A 169 -9.72 6.92 -0.80
CA ALA A 169 -9.14 8.18 -0.40
C ALA A 169 -7.75 8.36 -1.02
N GLU A 170 -7.37 9.61 -1.26
CA GLU A 170 -6.04 10.04 -1.68
C GLU A 170 -5.49 11.03 -0.66
N LEU A 171 -4.33 10.74 -0.09
CA LEU A 171 -3.60 11.62 0.82
C LEU A 171 -2.87 12.68 -0.01
N LEU A 172 -3.12 13.94 0.30
CA LEU A 172 -2.57 15.10 -0.42
C LEU A 172 -1.39 15.73 0.32
N VAL A 173 -1.11 15.25 1.53
CA VAL A 173 0.02 15.63 2.36
C VAL A 173 0.75 14.38 2.83
N SER A 174 2.00 14.56 3.27
CA SER A 174 2.82 13.47 3.79
C SER A 174 3.28 13.78 5.22
N THR A 175 3.38 12.75 6.04
CA THR A 175 3.96 12.83 7.39
C THR A 175 5.35 13.47 7.33
N GLY A 176 5.64 14.33 8.31
CA GLY A 176 6.89 15.07 8.39
C GLY A 176 6.95 16.35 7.56
N LYS A 177 5.89 16.69 6.79
CA LYS A 177 5.80 17.94 6.02
C LYS A 177 4.92 18.98 6.70
N ARG A 178 5.17 20.26 6.42
CA ARG A 178 4.27 21.36 6.82
C ARG A 178 3.04 21.41 5.92
N VAL A 179 1.90 21.72 6.52
CA VAL A 179 0.63 22.02 5.85
C VAL A 179 0.12 23.37 6.35
N ALA A 180 -0.41 24.18 5.44
CA ALA A 180 -1.04 25.45 5.78
C ALA A 180 -2.50 25.23 6.18
N LYS A 181 -3.02 26.09 7.06
CA LYS A 181 -4.46 26.12 7.37
C LYS A 181 -5.27 26.31 6.09
N GLY A 182 -6.31 25.50 5.91
CA GLY A 182 -7.19 25.55 4.74
C GLY A 182 -6.66 24.78 3.52
N ALA A 183 -5.41 24.29 3.53
CA ALA A 183 -4.90 23.47 2.45
C ALA A 183 -5.54 22.06 2.49
N PRO A 184 -5.85 21.46 1.34
CA PRO A 184 -6.44 20.12 1.31
C PRO A 184 -5.41 19.08 1.74
N TRP A 185 -5.82 18.15 2.62
CA TRP A 185 -4.92 17.10 3.16
C TRP A 185 -5.35 15.69 2.73
N ILE A 186 -6.63 15.50 2.42
CA ILE A 186 -7.18 14.24 1.91
C ILE A 186 -8.29 14.54 0.92
N ARG A 187 -8.39 13.73 -0.13
CA ARG A 187 -9.50 13.70 -1.08
C ARG A 187 -10.24 12.37 -0.95
N ILE A 188 -11.55 12.42 -0.77
CA ILE A 188 -12.40 11.23 -0.65
C ILE A 188 -13.17 11.04 -1.94
N HIS A 189 -13.11 9.84 -2.50
CA HIS A 189 -13.86 9.39 -3.67
C HIS A 189 -15.03 8.53 -3.19
N TYR A 190 -16.26 8.91 -3.52
CA TYR A 190 -17.46 8.20 -3.04
C TYR A 190 -18.66 8.36 -3.98
N ASP A 191 -19.66 7.48 -3.88
CA ASP A 191 -20.83 7.47 -4.77
C ASP A 191 -22.12 8.02 -4.12
N THR A 192 -22.07 8.45 -2.86
CA THR A 192 -23.20 9.11 -2.19
C THR A 192 -23.28 10.61 -2.54
N PRO A 193 -24.43 11.29 -2.34
CA PRO A 193 -24.56 12.71 -2.70
C PRO A 193 -23.63 13.64 -1.91
N ARG A 194 -23.29 13.27 -0.67
CA ARG A 194 -22.36 14.00 0.21
C ARG A 194 -21.83 13.10 1.31
N LEU A 195 -20.65 13.44 1.85
CA LEU A 195 -20.23 12.88 3.13
C LEU A 195 -21.17 13.32 4.26
N SER A 196 -21.37 12.47 5.27
CA SER A 196 -22.08 12.85 6.50
C SER A 196 -21.17 13.72 7.38
N GLN A 197 -21.76 14.48 8.32
CA GLN A 197 -20.98 15.26 9.28
C GLN A 197 -20.06 14.35 10.13
N THR A 198 -20.58 13.20 10.56
CA THR A 198 -19.80 12.19 11.30
C THR A 198 -18.62 11.67 10.49
N HIS A 199 -18.77 11.43 9.18
CA HIS A 199 -17.64 11.03 8.33
C HIS A 199 -16.55 12.10 8.32
N ARG A 200 -16.91 13.37 8.15
CA ARG A 200 -15.94 14.49 8.16
C ARG A 200 -15.21 14.57 9.47
N GLU A 201 -15.92 14.52 10.59
CA GLU A 201 -15.33 14.57 11.93
C GLU A 201 -14.39 13.39 12.20
N THR A 202 -14.77 12.18 11.81
CA THR A 202 -13.92 11.00 11.95
C THR A 202 -12.66 11.10 11.09
N LEU A 203 -12.79 11.53 9.83
CA LEU A 203 -11.64 11.76 8.96
C LEU A 203 -10.73 12.84 9.52
N GLN A 204 -11.29 13.94 10.04
CA GLN A 204 -10.48 15.05 10.50
C GLN A 204 -9.67 14.72 11.75
N LYS A 205 -10.14 13.79 12.59
CA LYS A 205 -9.38 13.20 13.70
C LYS A 205 -8.19 12.35 13.24
N ALA A 206 -8.15 11.91 11.99
CA ALA A 206 -7.03 11.14 11.46
C ALA A 206 -5.77 11.99 11.25
N LEU A 207 -5.93 13.28 10.97
CA LEU A 207 -4.82 14.21 10.77
C LEU A 207 -4.31 14.75 12.10
N ILE A 208 -3.08 14.37 12.48
CA ILE A 208 -2.43 14.86 13.68
C ILE A 208 -1.37 15.89 13.29
N LEU A 209 -1.57 17.13 13.73
CA LEU A 209 -0.68 18.26 13.48
C LEU A 209 0.11 18.60 14.76
N GLY A 210 1.32 19.13 14.58
CA GLY A 210 2.18 19.58 15.67
C GLY A 210 3.00 20.79 15.29
N ALA A 211 3.44 21.56 16.29
CA ALA A 211 4.19 22.80 16.11
C ALA A 211 5.69 22.58 15.78
N GLY A 212 6.15 21.34 15.65
CA GLY A 212 7.56 21.00 15.39
C GLY A 212 8.01 21.31 13.97
N GLU A 213 9.32 21.32 13.75
CA GLU A 213 9.91 21.44 12.41
C GLU A 213 9.63 20.21 11.53
N PRO A 214 9.65 20.35 10.19
CA PRO A 214 9.58 19.22 9.27
C PRO A 214 10.61 18.13 9.60
N PHE A 215 10.22 16.87 9.45
CA PHE A 215 11.08 15.72 9.71
C PHE A 215 10.93 14.67 8.61
N THR A 216 11.82 13.67 8.62
CA THR A 216 11.67 12.49 7.76
C THR A 216 11.02 11.38 8.56
N PRO A 217 9.87 10.83 8.14
CA PRO A 217 9.25 9.71 8.82
C PRO A 217 10.20 8.51 8.93
N PRO A 218 10.11 7.72 10.01
CA PRO A 218 10.90 6.51 10.13
C PRO A 218 10.49 5.46 9.08
N SER A 219 11.40 4.54 8.79
CA SER A 219 11.13 3.37 7.93
C SER A 219 9.86 2.62 8.34
N LYS A 220 9.10 2.13 7.35
CA LYS A 220 7.97 1.23 7.60
C LYS A 220 8.49 -0.13 8.08
N VAL A 221 9.71 -0.53 7.78
CA VAL A 221 10.31 -1.79 8.26
C VAL A 221 10.92 -1.58 9.65
N VAL A 222 10.29 -2.15 10.67
CA VAL A 222 10.79 -2.08 12.07
C VAL A 222 11.83 -3.15 12.33
N LYS A 223 11.54 -4.39 11.91
CA LYS A 223 12.41 -5.54 12.19
C LYS A 223 12.15 -6.66 11.19
N ILE A 224 13.22 -7.33 10.78
CA ILE A 224 13.16 -8.58 10.01
C ILE A 224 13.45 -9.74 10.97
N LEU A 225 12.59 -10.75 10.94
CA LEU A 225 12.68 -11.99 11.72
C LEU A 225 12.98 -13.13 10.75
N LEU A 226 14.25 -13.53 10.70
CA LEU A 226 14.72 -14.66 9.90
C LEU A 226 14.61 -15.97 10.71
N PRO A 227 14.50 -17.13 10.03
CA PRO A 227 14.60 -18.41 10.71
C PRO A 227 15.97 -18.55 11.40
N THR A 228 15.98 -19.06 12.63
CA THR A 228 17.22 -19.44 13.33
C THR A 228 17.78 -20.74 12.73
N GLU A 229 19.10 -20.83 12.61
CA GLU A 229 19.81 -21.97 11.98
C GLU A 229 19.49 -23.33 12.63
N GLU A 230 19.05 -23.34 13.90
CA GLU A 230 18.65 -24.56 14.62
C GLU A 230 17.40 -25.25 14.05
N SER A 231 16.60 -24.57 13.23
CA SER A 231 15.40 -25.16 12.60
C SER A 231 15.69 -25.99 11.34
N VAL A 232 16.93 -25.96 10.83
CA VAL A 232 17.31 -26.61 9.55
C VAL A 232 18.01 -27.96 9.76
N SER A 233 18.43 -28.29 11.00
CA SER A 233 19.20 -29.51 11.30
C SER A 233 18.35 -30.76 11.60
N GLY A 234 17.03 -30.66 11.63
CA GLY A 234 16.14 -31.74 12.10
C GLY A 234 15.86 -32.92 11.14
N THR A 235 16.49 -33.00 9.96
CA THR A 235 16.24 -34.10 8.99
C THR A 235 17.50 -34.71 8.39
N ARG A 236 18.49 -35.01 9.24
CA ARG A 236 19.48 -36.05 8.94
C ARG A 236 19.60 -37.01 10.12
N GLY A 237 18.78 -38.04 10.11
CA GLY A 237 18.83 -39.14 11.09
C GLY A 237 18.07 -40.35 10.58
N SER A 238 18.84 -41.29 10.01
CA SER A 238 18.56 -42.70 9.68
C SER A 238 17.27 -43.07 8.97
#